data_AF-A0A1M7Q4F2-F1
#
_entry.id   AF-A0A1M7Q4F2-F1
#
_cell.length_a   1.000
_cell.length_b   1.000
_cell.length_c   1.000
_cell.angle_alpha   90.00
_cell.angle_beta   90.00
_cell.angle_gamma   90.00
#
_symmetry.space_group_name_H-M   'P 1'
#
loop_
_entity.id
_entity.type
_entity.pdbx_description
1 polymer ?
#
loop_
_entity_poly.entity_id
_entity_poly.type
_entity_poly.pdbx_seq_one_letter_code
_entity_poly.pdbx_strand_id
1 'polypeptide(L)'
;MAKGKFERTKPHVNVGTIGHVDHGKTTLTAAITTVLSAKFGGEAKAYDQIDAAPEEKARGITINTAHVEYETANRHYAHVDCPGHADYVKNMITGAAQMDGAILVVSAADGPMPQTREHILLARQVGVPYIIVFMNKCDMVDDAELLELVEMEVRELLDKYDFPGDKTPIIHGSAKLAMEGDKGELGEGAIL
;
A
#
# COMPACT_ATOMS: atom_id res chain seq x y z
N MET A 1 -18.19 19.47 14.69
CA MET A 1 -18.55 20.22 13.47
C MET A 1 -19.09 19.20 12.48
N ALA A 2 -20.24 19.44 11.86
CA ALA A 2 -20.72 18.53 10.81
C ALA A 2 -19.69 18.56 9.67
N LYS A 3 -19.10 17.40 9.34
CA LYS A 3 -18.30 17.25 8.12
C LYS A 3 -19.15 17.79 6.97
N GLY A 4 -18.62 18.75 6.20
CA GLY A 4 -19.31 19.30 5.05
C GLY A 4 -19.80 18.18 4.13
N LYS A 5 -20.93 18.38 3.46
CA LYS A 5 -21.48 17.38 2.52
C LYS A 5 -20.43 17.15 1.43
N PHE A 6 -19.86 15.94 1.39
CA PHE A 6 -18.86 15.58 0.39
C PHE A 6 -19.51 15.58 -1.00
N GLU A 7 -18.97 16.39 -1.92
CA GLU A 7 -19.44 16.44 -3.30
C GLU A 7 -18.68 15.42 -4.16
N ARG A 8 -19.39 14.41 -4.66
CA ARG A 8 -18.84 13.37 -5.55
C ARG A 8 -18.66 13.93 -6.96
N THR A 9 -17.55 14.61 -7.21
CA THR A 9 -17.23 15.20 -8.53
C THR A 9 -16.42 14.26 -9.44
N LYS A 10 -15.77 13.23 -8.87
CA LYS A 10 -14.92 12.28 -9.60
C LYS A 10 -15.39 10.83 -9.39
N PRO A 11 -15.08 9.90 -10.33
CA PRO A 11 -15.27 8.47 -10.11
C PRO A 11 -14.55 8.02 -8.84
N HIS A 12 -15.25 7.21 -8.04
CA HIS A 12 -14.76 6.71 -6.75
C HIS A 12 -14.25 5.28 -6.90
N VAL A 13 -13.11 4.97 -6.29
CA VAL A 13 -12.51 3.63 -6.29
C VAL A 13 -12.01 3.31 -4.88
N ASN A 14 -12.34 2.13 -4.38
CA ASN A 14 -11.81 1.62 -3.12
C ASN A 14 -10.50 0.88 -3.38
N VAL A 15 -9.44 1.28 -2.70
CA VAL A 15 -8.12 0.63 -2.77
C VAL A 15 -7.62 0.32 -1.37
N GLY A 16 -6.51 -0.39 -1.26
CA GLY A 16 -5.86 -0.56 0.03
C GLY A 16 -4.52 -1.27 -0.05
N THR A 17 -3.73 -1.14 1.01
CA THR A 17 -2.40 -1.76 1.12
C THR A 17 -2.49 -3.13 1.77
N ILE A 18 -1.81 -4.10 1.17
CA ILE A 18 -1.64 -5.45 1.70
C ILE A 18 -0.17 -5.87 1.59
N GLY A 19 0.25 -6.89 2.32
CA GLY A 19 1.62 -7.39 2.33
C GLY A 19 2.13 -7.68 3.73
N HIS A 20 3.33 -8.23 3.80
CA HIS A 20 3.95 -8.67 5.05
C HIS A 20 4.16 -7.54 6.06
N VAL A 21 4.27 -7.90 7.35
CA VAL A 21 4.63 -6.99 8.43
C VAL A 21 5.96 -6.29 8.11
N ASP A 22 6.10 -5.04 8.54
CA ASP A 22 7.30 -4.21 8.35
C ASP A 22 7.75 -3.92 6.90
N HIS A 23 6.97 -4.31 5.89
CA HIS A 23 7.22 -3.92 4.49
C HIS A 23 6.87 -2.45 4.19
N GLY A 24 6.28 -1.74 5.15
CA GLY A 24 6.02 -0.29 5.06
C GLY A 24 4.68 0.12 4.44
N LYS A 25 3.63 -0.69 4.63
CA LYS A 25 2.25 -0.37 4.20
C LYS A 25 1.77 0.99 4.72
N THR A 26 1.80 1.18 6.03
CA THR A 26 1.33 2.41 6.69
C THR A 26 2.19 3.62 6.31
N THR A 27 3.51 3.43 6.17
CA THR A 27 4.42 4.48 5.66
C THR A 27 4.07 4.87 4.23
N LEU A 28 3.77 3.90 3.36
CA LEU A 28 3.34 4.16 1.99
C LEU A 28 1.99 4.88 1.96
N THR A 29 1.03 4.47 2.80
CA THR A 29 -0.27 5.16 2.93
C THR A 29 -0.09 6.62 3.35
N ALA A 30 0.78 6.89 4.33
CA ALA A 30 1.14 8.25 4.73
C ALA A 30 1.79 9.03 3.59
N ALA A 31 2.71 8.41 2.84
CA ALA A 31 3.39 9.01 1.70
C ALA A 31 2.39 9.41 0.60
N ILE A 32 1.49 8.51 0.23
CA ILE A 32 0.44 8.76 -0.78
C ILE A 32 -0.41 9.97 -0.39
N THR A 33 -0.94 10.01 0.84
CA THR A 33 -1.76 11.15 1.29
C THR A 33 -0.97 12.46 1.33
N THR A 34 0.30 12.41 1.74
CA THR A 34 1.16 13.59 1.82
C THR A 34 1.46 14.15 0.42
N VAL A 35 1.94 13.32 -0.50
CA VAL A 35 2.31 13.73 -1.86
C VAL A 35 1.09 14.19 -2.65
N LEU A 36 -0.02 13.45 -2.58
CA LEU A 36 -1.23 13.82 -3.31
C LEU A 36 -1.92 15.05 -2.71
N SER A 37 -1.88 15.25 -1.38
CA SER A 37 -2.41 16.49 -0.78
C SER A 37 -1.64 17.73 -1.21
N ALA A 38 -0.32 17.62 -1.37
CA ALA A 38 0.51 18.71 -1.88
C ALA A 38 0.20 19.04 -3.35
N LYS A 39 -0.12 18.03 -4.18
CA LYS A 39 -0.33 18.20 -5.63
C LYS A 39 -1.77 18.53 -6.03
N PHE A 40 -2.75 17.91 -5.38
CA PHE A 40 -4.16 17.99 -5.74
C PHE A 40 -5.05 18.60 -4.64
N GLY A 41 -4.47 18.88 -3.46
CA GLY A 41 -5.22 19.29 -2.27
C GLY A 41 -5.76 18.09 -1.48
N GLY A 42 -6.43 18.38 -0.37
CA GLY A 42 -6.91 17.36 0.57
C GLY A 42 -6.15 17.38 1.90
N GLU A 43 -6.28 16.32 2.69
CA GLU A 43 -5.64 16.19 4.00
C GLU A 43 -4.52 15.15 3.94
N ALA A 44 -3.28 15.58 4.22
CA ALA A 44 -2.21 14.64 4.54
C ALA A 44 -2.56 13.87 5.83
N LYS A 45 -2.21 12.58 5.88
CA LYS A 45 -2.29 11.76 7.09
C LYS A 45 -0.89 11.28 7.46
N ALA A 46 -0.44 11.67 8.64
CA ALA A 46 0.83 11.20 9.17
C ALA A 46 0.71 9.74 9.64
N TYR A 47 1.85 9.04 9.71
CA TYR A 47 1.92 7.64 10.15
C TYR A 47 1.18 7.40 11.47
N ASP A 48 1.38 8.27 12.46
CA ASP A 48 0.81 8.18 13.80
C ASP A 48 -0.69 8.56 13.89
N GLN A 49 -1.25 9.07 12.78
CA GLN A 49 -2.67 9.31 12.60
C GLN A 49 -3.37 8.14 11.91
N ILE A 50 -2.61 7.28 11.22
CA ILE A 50 -3.09 6.04 10.61
C ILE A 50 -3.04 4.94 11.68
N ASP A 51 -1.86 4.69 12.25
CA ASP A 51 -1.66 3.83 13.43
C ASP A 51 -1.96 4.63 14.72
N ALA A 52 -3.22 5.01 14.90
CA ALA A 52 -3.64 5.93 15.96
C ALA A 52 -3.87 5.23 17.31
N ALA A 53 -4.15 3.91 17.34
CA ALA A 53 -4.51 3.24 18.57
C ALA A 53 -3.30 3.15 19.54
N PRO A 54 -3.51 3.29 20.86
CA PRO A 54 -2.41 3.20 21.83
C PRO A 54 -1.63 1.89 21.75
N GLU A 55 -2.32 0.79 21.44
CA GLU A 55 -1.69 -0.53 21.27
C GLU A 55 -0.83 -0.61 20.00
N GLU A 56 -1.27 0.01 18.90
CA GLU A 56 -0.51 0.08 17.64
C GLU A 56 0.78 0.87 17.85
N LYS A 57 0.69 2.02 18.52
CA LYS A 57 1.86 2.85 18.87
C LYS A 57 2.84 2.13 19.81
N ALA A 58 2.32 1.34 20.76
CA ALA A 58 3.16 0.60 21.69
C ALA A 58 3.87 -0.60 21.04
N ARG A 59 3.23 -1.25 20.06
CA ARG A 59 3.78 -2.44 19.40
C ARG A 59 4.48 -2.16 18.07
N GLY A 60 4.28 -0.98 17.49
CA GLY A 60 4.85 -0.60 16.20
C GLY A 60 4.26 -1.38 15.02
N ILE A 61 3.04 -1.91 15.16
CA ILE A 61 2.34 -2.68 14.12
C ILE A 61 0.90 -2.20 13.99
N THR A 62 0.39 -2.17 12.76
CA THR A 62 -1.02 -1.97 12.46
C THR A 62 -1.85 -3.14 12.96
N ILE A 63 -2.93 -2.84 13.69
CA ILE A 63 -3.84 -3.83 14.28
C ILE A 63 -5.21 -3.69 13.61
N ASN A 64 -5.72 -2.47 13.56
CA ASN A 64 -7.00 -2.13 12.97
C ASN A 64 -6.81 -1.65 11.54
N THR A 65 -7.81 -1.89 10.69
CA THR A 65 -7.82 -1.27 9.36
C THR A 65 -8.05 0.23 9.50
N ALA A 66 -7.18 1.05 8.91
CA ALA A 66 -7.35 2.49 8.86
C ALA A 66 -7.93 2.91 7.50
N HIS A 67 -8.86 3.85 7.51
CA HIS A 67 -9.43 4.41 6.29
C HIS A 67 -8.91 5.83 6.08
N VAL A 68 -8.28 6.07 4.93
CA VAL A 68 -7.84 7.41 4.50
C VAL A 68 -8.42 7.73 3.12
N GLU A 69 -8.52 9.02 2.80
CA GLU A 69 -9.05 9.49 1.52
C GLU A 69 -8.00 10.37 0.85
N TYR A 70 -7.87 10.23 -0.47
CA TYR A 70 -7.04 11.09 -1.31
C TYR A 70 -7.59 11.09 -2.73
N GLU A 71 -7.12 12.01 -3.55
CA GLU A 71 -7.55 12.10 -4.94
C GLU A 71 -6.41 12.40 -5.89
N THR A 72 -6.64 12.05 -7.15
CA THR A 72 -5.82 12.45 -8.28
C THR A 72 -6.63 13.38 -9.17
N ALA A 73 -6.05 13.84 -10.27
CA ALA A 73 -6.78 14.54 -11.32
C ALA A 73 -8.00 13.74 -11.84
N ASN A 74 -7.92 12.39 -11.82
CA ASN A 74 -8.88 11.53 -12.51
C ASN A 74 -9.95 10.92 -11.60
N ARG A 75 -9.60 10.61 -10.34
CA ARG A 75 -10.43 9.80 -9.44
C ARG A 75 -10.27 10.21 -7.99
N HIS A 76 -11.29 9.91 -7.20
CA HIS A 76 -11.24 9.92 -5.74
C HIS A 76 -11.02 8.49 -5.22
N TYR A 77 -10.17 8.34 -4.21
CA TYR A 77 -9.85 7.05 -3.62
C TYR A 77 -10.22 7.02 -2.14
N ALA A 78 -10.93 5.97 -1.72
CA ALA A 78 -10.94 5.55 -0.34
C ALA A 78 -9.91 4.43 -0.20
N HIS A 79 -8.95 4.60 0.70
CA HIS A 79 -7.84 3.67 0.90
C HIS A 79 -7.96 3.00 2.26
N VAL A 80 -7.90 1.68 2.28
CA VAL A 80 -7.89 0.85 3.49
C VAL A 80 -6.48 0.34 3.75
N ASP A 81 -5.84 0.82 4.82
CA ASP A 81 -4.53 0.31 5.26
C ASP A 81 -4.76 -0.96 6.07
N CYS A 82 -4.30 -2.13 5.57
CA CYS A 82 -4.52 -3.41 6.24
C CYS A 82 -3.31 -3.87 7.08
N PRO A 83 -3.55 -4.56 8.22
CA PRO A 83 -2.47 -5.13 9.01
C PRO A 83 -1.76 -6.26 8.26
N GLY A 84 -0.45 -6.41 8.48
CA GLY A 84 0.39 -7.45 7.85
C GLY A 84 0.84 -8.58 8.77
N HIS A 85 0.47 -8.51 10.05
CA HIS A 85 0.86 -9.51 11.05
C HIS A 85 -0.18 -10.64 11.09
N ALA A 86 0.28 -11.90 11.21
CA ALA A 86 -0.56 -13.09 11.09
C ALA A 86 -1.76 -13.09 12.06
N ASP A 87 -1.55 -12.64 13.31
CA ASP A 87 -2.59 -12.57 14.33
C ASP A 87 -3.80 -11.69 13.95
N TYR A 88 -3.61 -10.76 13.02
CA TYR A 88 -4.63 -9.78 12.60
C TYR A 88 -5.14 -10.02 11.17
N VAL A 89 -4.90 -11.22 10.61
CA VAL A 89 -5.35 -11.61 9.26
C VAL A 89 -6.86 -11.40 9.04
N LYS A 90 -7.68 -11.57 10.10
CA LYS A 90 -9.13 -11.37 10.03
C LYS A 90 -9.49 -9.93 9.63
N ASN A 91 -8.77 -8.96 10.17
CA ASN A 91 -8.99 -7.55 9.89
C ASN A 91 -8.56 -7.23 8.45
N MET A 92 -7.48 -7.84 7.98
CA MET A 92 -7.08 -7.75 6.57
C MET A 92 -8.18 -8.30 5.64
N ILE A 93 -8.74 -9.48 5.93
CA ILE A 93 -9.83 -10.08 5.12
C ILE A 93 -11.02 -9.12 5.00
N THR A 94 -11.45 -8.50 6.10
CA THR A 94 -12.55 -7.53 6.10
C THR A 94 -12.22 -6.24 5.35
N GLY A 95 -10.95 -5.82 5.34
CA GLY A 95 -10.50 -4.67 4.56
C GLY A 95 -10.41 -4.99 3.07
N ALA A 96 -9.79 -6.10 2.71
CA ALA A 96 -9.61 -6.55 1.33
C ALA A 96 -10.93 -6.80 0.59
N ALA A 97 -11.97 -7.29 1.30
CA ALA A 97 -13.29 -7.49 0.73
C ALA A 97 -13.97 -6.18 0.23
N GLN A 98 -13.46 -5.01 0.60
CA GLN A 98 -13.96 -3.71 0.17
C GLN A 98 -13.20 -3.14 -1.04
N MET A 99 -12.09 -3.79 -1.47
CA MET A 99 -11.16 -3.22 -2.44
C MET A 99 -11.55 -3.55 -3.89
N ASP A 100 -11.68 -2.51 -4.72
CA ASP A 100 -11.74 -2.63 -6.18
C ASP A 100 -10.35 -2.92 -6.78
N GLY A 101 -9.28 -2.72 -6.00
CA GLY A 101 -7.92 -3.15 -6.30
C GLY A 101 -6.99 -2.96 -5.10
N ALA A 102 -5.96 -3.78 -4.99
CA ALA A 102 -5.01 -3.72 -3.87
C ALA A 102 -3.61 -3.28 -4.30
N ILE A 103 -2.90 -2.64 -3.37
CA ILE A 103 -1.48 -2.30 -3.46
C ILE A 103 -0.73 -3.33 -2.62
N LEU A 104 -0.04 -4.27 -3.28
CA LEU A 104 0.83 -5.22 -2.62
C LEU A 104 2.17 -4.54 -2.33
N VAL A 105 2.50 -4.39 -1.04
CA VAL A 105 3.75 -3.77 -0.60
C VAL A 105 4.77 -4.87 -0.29
N VAL A 106 5.88 -4.86 -1.02
CA VAL A 106 6.98 -5.83 -0.87
C VAL A 106 8.26 -5.06 -0.59
N SER A 107 8.99 -5.42 0.47
CA SER A 107 10.29 -4.84 0.76
C SER A 107 11.32 -5.40 -0.22
N ALA A 108 12.04 -4.53 -0.93
CA ALA A 108 13.15 -4.91 -1.81
C ALA A 108 14.27 -5.64 -1.07
N ALA A 109 14.49 -5.30 0.22
CA ALA A 109 15.52 -5.92 1.05
C ALA A 109 15.13 -7.32 1.54
N ASP A 110 13.83 -7.60 1.69
CA ASP A 110 13.32 -8.84 2.29
C ASP A 110 12.73 -9.82 1.26
N GLY A 111 12.21 -9.30 0.14
CA GLY A 111 11.50 -10.06 -0.87
C GLY A 111 10.13 -10.60 -0.42
N PRO A 112 9.57 -11.59 -1.14
CA PRO A 112 8.26 -12.18 -0.83
C PRO A 112 8.27 -13.09 0.42
N MET A 113 7.75 -12.56 1.51
CA MET A 113 7.61 -13.25 2.81
C MET A 113 6.29 -14.05 2.95
N PRO A 114 6.11 -14.88 4.01
CA PRO A 114 4.93 -15.76 4.13
C PRO A 114 3.59 -15.03 4.01
N GLN A 115 3.44 -13.87 4.66
CA GLN A 115 2.22 -13.06 4.61
C GLN A 115 2.03 -12.38 3.25
N THR A 116 3.09 -12.12 2.48
CA THR A 116 2.95 -11.70 1.08
C THR A 116 2.16 -12.75 0.29
N ARG A 117 2.52 -14.03 0.46
CA ARG A 117 1.84 -15.16 -0.20
C ARG A 117 0.40 -15.32 0.28
N GLU A 118 0.22 -15.27 1.60
CA GLU A 118 -1.10 -15.38 2.24
C GLU A 118 -2.04 -14.24 1.81
N HIS A 119 -1.53 -13.00 1.75
CA HIS A 119 -2.33 -11.85 1.38
C HIS A 119 -2.78 -11.88 -0.07
N ILE A 120 -1.93 -12.33 -1.02
CA ILE A 120 -2.34 -12.50 -2.42
C ILE A 120 -3.45 -13.55 -2.53
N LEU A 121 -3.28 -14.70 -1.87
CA LEU A 121 -4.29 -15.75 -1.85
C LEU A 121 -5.62 -15.25 -1.29
N LEU A 122 -5.59 -14.57 -0.14
CA LEU A 122 -6.79 -14.05 0.51
C LEU A 122 -7.45 -12.94 -0.31
N ALA A 123 -6.67 -12.02 -0.91
CA ALA A 123 -7.19 -11.00 -1.82
C ALA A 123 -7.96 -11.63 -2.99
N ARG A 124 -7.44 -12.72 -3.56
CA ARG A 124 -8.16 -13.48 -4.60
C ARG A 124 -9.45 -14.09 -4.08
N GLN A 125 -9.42 -14.71 -2.90
CA GLN A 125 -10.58 -15.39 -2.30
C GLN A 125 -11.71 -14.43 -1.93
N VAL A 126 -11.39 -13.22 -1.50
CA VAL A 126 -12.40 -12.18 -1.20
C VAL A 126 -12.82 -11.37 -2.43
N GLY A 127 -12.29 -11.69 -3.61
CA GLY A 127 -12.73 -11.15 -4.89
C GLY A 127 -12.07 -9.85 -5.33
N VAL A 128 -10.88 -9.51 -4.80
CA VAL A 128 -10.10 -8.36 -5.30
C VAL A 128 -9.71 -8.62 -6.76
N PRO A 129 -10.15 -7.78 -7.72
CA PRO A 129 -9.98 -8.10 -9.14
C PRO A 129 -8.60 -7.69 -9.69
N TYR A 130 -7.93 -6.71 -9.08
CA TYR A 130 -6.64 -6.18 -9.55
C TYR A 130 -5.66 -5.95 -8.40
N ILE A 131 -4.38 -6.20 -8.67
CA ILE A 131 -3.27 -5.86 -7.77
C ILE A 131 -2.30 -4.98 -8.56
N ILE A 132 -1.75 -3.96 -7.89
CA ILE A 132 -0.49 -3.31 -8.28
C ILE A 132 0.54 -3.61 -7.19
N VAL A 133 1.82 -3.61 -7.54
CA VAL A 133 2.89 -3.86 -6.57
C VAL A 133 3.67 -2.57 -6.36
N PHE A 134 3.93 -2.25 -5.09
CA PHE A 134 4.92 -1.26 -4.70
C PHE A 134 6.08 -1.99 -4.03
N MET A 135 7.20 -2.09 -4.75
CA MET A 135 8.46 -2.59 -4.21
C MET A 135 9.11 -1.47 -3.41
N ASN A 136 8.96 -1.54 -2.10
CA ASN A 136 9.38 -0.52 -1.15
C ASN A 136 10.82 -0.75 -0.68
N LYS A 137 11.40 0.26 -0.02
CA LYS A 137 12.76 0.22 0.54
C LYS A 137 13.84 -0.01 -0.52
N CYS A 138 13.62 0.39 -1.76
CA CYS A 138 14.64 0.34 -2.81
C CYS A 138 15.86 1.24 -2.47
N ASP A 139 15.71 2.22 -1.57
CA ASP A 139 16.82 3.01 -1.03
C ASP A 139 17.82 2.21 -0.19
N MET A 140 17.46 0.99 0.22
CA MET A 140 18.31 0.11 1.01
C MET A 140 19.06 -0.93 0.16
N VAL A 141 18.81 -0.98 -1.15
CA VAL A 141 19.33 -2.02 -2.05
C VAL A 141 20.07 -1.35 -3.21
N ASP A 142 21.39 -1.45 -3.18
CA ASP A 142 22.27 -0.88 -4.22
C ASP A 142 22.49 -1.85 -5.41
N ASP A 143 22.07 -3.11 -5.28
CA ASP A 143 22.28 -4.16 -6.28
C ASP A 143 21.05 -4.33 -7.18
N ALA A 144 21.20 -3.96 -8.45
CA ALA A 144 20.14 -4.07 -9.45
C ALA A 144 19.73 -5.53 -9.73
N GLU A 145 20.66 -6.50 -9.65
CA GLU A 145 20.35 -7.91 -9.88
C GLU A 145 19.44 -8.45 -8.77
N LEU A 146 19.61 -7.96 -7.53
CA LEU A 146 18.75 -8.33 -6.41
C LEU A 146 17.34 -7.76 -6.59
N LEU A 147 17.20 -6.52 -7.05
CA LEU A 147 15.89 -5.91 -7.33
C LEU A 147 15.14 -6.69 -8.43
N GLU A 148 15.83 -7.02 -9.52
CA GLU A 148 15.27 -7.82 -10.60
C GLU A 148 14.84 -9.21 -10.11
N LEU A 149 15.66 -9.86 -9.28
CA LEU A 149 15.31 -11.16 -8.69
C LEU A 149 14.05 -11.07 -7.83
N VAL A 150 13.95 -10.06 -6.95
CA VAL A 150 12.75 -9.86 -6.11
C VAL A 150 11.53 -9.57 -6.98
N GLU A 151 11.68 -8.80 -8.05
CA GLU A 151 10.60 -8.53 -8.99
C GLU A 151 10.10 -9.83 -9.64
N MET A 152 11.02 -10.67 -10.13
CA MET A 152 10.70 -11.96 -10.72
C MET A 152 9.93 -12.86 -9.73
N GLU A 153 10.40 -12.97 -8.49
CA GLU A 153 9.74 -13.77 -7.46
C GLU A 153 8.33 -13.26 -7.13
N VAL A 154 8.11 -11.93 -7.13
CA VAL A 154 6.78 -11.35 -6.96
C VAL A 154 5.86 -11.69 -8.13
N ARG A 155 6.35 -11.59 -9.38
CA ARG A 155 5.57 -11.93 -10.57
C ARG A 155 5.15 -13.39 -10.57
N GLU A 156 6.07 -14.31 -10.32
CA GLU A 156 5.77 -15.75 -10.19
C GLU A 156 4.73 -16.03 -9.10
N LEU A 157 4.79 -15.29 -7.99
CA LEU A 157 3.84 -15.45 -6.90
C LEU A 157 2.44 -14.95 -7.27
N LEU A 158 2.33 -13.86 -8.03
CA LEU A 158 1.06 -13.37 -8.55
C LEU A 158 0.45 -14.37 -9.53
N ASP A 159 1.24 -14.91 -10.46
CA ASP A 159 0.79 -15.91 -11.43
C ASP A 159 0.30 -17.19 -10.74
N LYS A 160 1.01 -17.63 -9.68
CA LYS A 160 0.61 -18.79 -8.88
C LYS A 160 -0.79 -18.67 -8.28
N TYR A 161 -1.26 -17.44 -8.02
CA TYR A 161 -2.57 -17.16 -7.42
C TYR A 161 -3.55 -16.50 -8.39
N ASP A 162 -3.38 -16.75 -9.69
CA ASP A 162 -4.25 -16.31 -10.77
C ASP A 162 -4.40 -14.79 -10.94
N PHE A 163 -3.38 -14.03 -10.52
CA PHE A 163 -3.19 -12.63 -10.93
C PHE A 163 -2.21 -12.58 -12.10
N PRO A 164 -2.36 -11.61 -13.03
CA PRO A 164 -1.49 -11.54 -14.20
C PRO A 164 -0.12 -10.93 -13.84
N GLY A 165 0.81 -11.73 -13.33
CA GLY A 165 2.13 -11.31 -12.85
C GLY A 165 2.88 -10.48 -13.87
N ASP A 166 3.00 -10.96 -15.11
CA ASP A 166 3.69 -10.26 -16.22
C ASP A 166 3.11 -8.89 -16.58
N LYS A 167 1.80 -8.69 -16.36
CA LYS A 167 1.10 -7.43 -16.72
C LYS A 167 0.89 -6.51 -15.54
N THR A 168 1.17 -6.99 -14.34
CA THR A 168 1.00 -6.22 -13.12
C THR A 168 2.06 -5.12 -13.07
N PRO A 169 1.66 -3.85 -12.88
CA PRO A 169 2.60 -2.77 -12.63
C PRO A 169 3.36 -3.03 -11.33
N ILE A 170 4.68 -2.96 -11.40
CA ILE A 170 5.57 -3.01 -10.24
C ILE A 170 6.34 -1.69 -10.20
N ILE A 171 6.13 -0.94 -9.12
CA ILE A 171 6.71 0.37 -8.91
C ILE A 171 7.84 0.22 -7.90
N HIS A 172 9.05 0.62 -8.28
CA HIS A 172 10.20 0.69 -7.38
C HIS A 172 10.22 2.03 -6.66
N GLY A 173 10.36 2.01 -5.33
CA GLY A 173 10.39 3.24 -4.57
C GLY A 173 10.78 3.09 -3.11
N SER A 174 10.75 4.22 -2.42
CA SER A 174 10.94 4.33 -0.99
C SER A 174 9.88 5.25 -0.42
N ALA A 175 8.90 4.65 0.27
CA ALA A 175 7.89 5.39 1.01
C ALA A 175 8.51 6.31 2.07
N LYS A 176 9.68 5.93 2.61
CA LYS A 176 10.43 6.74 3.57
C LYS A 176 10.97 8.01 2.89
N LEU A 177 11.68 7.87 1.77
CA LEU A 177 12.20 9.04 1.04
C LEU A 177 11.06 9.96 0.58
N ALA A 178 9.95 9.40 0.12
CA ALA A 178 8.76 10.18 -0.23
C ALA A 178 8.21 10.98 0.97
N MET A 179 8.18 10.39 2.17
CA MET A 179 7.79 11.08 3.41
C MET A 179 8.81 12.14 3.86
N GLU A 180 10.09 11.96 3.53
CA GLU A 180 11.16 12.93 3.77
C GLU A 180 11.17 14.08 2.73
N GLY A 181 10.29 14.01 1.71
CA GLY A 181 10.12 15.03 0.69
C GLY A 181 11.12 14.92 -0.48
N ASP A 182 11.74 13.75 -0.66
CA ASP A 182 12.64 13.49 -1.78
C ASP A 182 11.88 13.58 -3.11
N LYS A 183 12.33 14.47 -4.01
CA LYS A 183 11.69 14.70 -5.31
C LYS A 183 12.19 13.75 -6.41
N GLY A 184 13.03 12.78 -6.06
CA GLY A 184 13.63 11.82 -6.99
C GLY A 184 12.65 10.72 -7.43
N GLU A 185 13.16 9.83 -8.28
CA GLU A 185 12.37 8.72 -8.86
C GLU A 185 11.90 7.73 -7.79
N LEU A 186 12.71 7.47 -6.76
CA LEU A 186 12.34 6.57 -5.66
C LEU A 186 11.43 7.23 -4.62
N GLY A 187 11.47 8.57 -4.49
CA GLY A 187 10.67 9.33 -3.53
C GLY A 187 9.29 9.68 -4.08
N GLU A 188 9.02 10.97 -4.25
CA GLU A 188 7.74 11.46 -4.80
C GLU A 188 7.44 10.95 -6.20
N GLY A 189 8.47 10.69 -7.02
CA GLY A 189 8.29 10.14 -8.36
C GLY A 189 7.58 8.79 -8.37
N ALA A 190 7.85 7.93 -7.39
CA ALA A 190 7.24 6.61 -7.26
C ALA A 190 5.79 6.66 -6.74
N ILE A 191 5.35 7.80 -6.19
CA ILE A 191 3.99 7.97 -5.65
C ILE A 191 3.02 8.56 -6.68
N LEU A 192 3.55 9.29 -7.68
CA LEU A 192 2.79 10.09 -8.65
C LEU A 192 2.44 9.35 -9.94
#